data_AF-A0A4Q0YJ96-F1
#
_entry.id   AF-A0A4Q0YJ96-F1
#
_cell.length_a   1.000
_cell.length_b   1.000
_cell.length_c   1.000
_cell.angle_alpha   90.00
_cell.angle_beta   90.00
_cell.angle_gamma   90.00
#
_symmetry.space_group_name_H-M   'P 1'
#
loop_
_entity.id
_entity.type
_entity.pdbx_description
1 polymer ?
#
loop_
_entity_poly.entity_id
_entity_poly.type
_entity_poly.pdbx_seq_one_letter_code
_entity_poly.pdbx_strand_id
1 'polypeptide(L)'
;MKVMPCPLNGPRNINEFVYGGEVKAMPDHRNCSDKEWAEYVFYSDNTIKVVQEWWYHAASGYWFIAERHTASDEIIKTYDPSELFKEKVSFNADEPADTKQGDKQ
;
A
#
# COMPACT_ATOMS: atom_id res chain seq x y z
N MET A 1 16.58 20.85 -2.35
CA MET A 1 15.59 20.16 -1.51
C MET A 1 14.40 19.81 -2.39
N LYS A 2 13.90 18.57 -2.40
CA LYS A 2 12.74 18.20 -3.24
C LYS A 2 11.44 18.65 -2.58
N VAL A 3 10.44 18.92 -3.43
CA VAL A 3 9.11 19.35 -3.01
C VAL A 3 8.12 18.22 -3.27
N MET A 4 7.30 17.92 -2.26
CA MET A 4 6.20 16.97 -2.35
C MET A 4 4.88 17.76 -2.35
N PRO A 5 4.10 17.76 -3.44
CA PRO A 5 2.76 18.33 -3.45
C PRO A 5 1.83 17.47 -2.58
N CYS A 6 1.51 17.90 -1.37
CA CYS A 6 0.54 17.17 -0.54
C CYS A 6 -0.88 17.55 -0.95
N PRO A 7 -1.80 16.60 -1.23
CA PRO A 7 -3.18 16.92 -1.57
C PRO A 7 -3.91 17.73 -0.49
N LEU A 8 -3.55 17.51 0.79
CA LEU A 8 -4.14 18.23 1.92
C LEU A 8 -3.41 19.55 2.24
N ASN A 9 -2.09 19.58 2.15
CA ASN A 9 -1.26 20.67 2.72
C ASN A 9 -0.54 21.53 1.68
N GLY A 10 -0.73 21.25 0.38
CA GLY A 10 -0.01 21.88 -0.71
C GLY A 10 1.47 21.48 -0.81
N PRO A 11 2.28 22.21 -1.58
CA PRO A 11 3.70 21.94 -1.74
C PRO A 11 4.47 22.08 -0.42
N ARG A 12 5.19 21.03 -0.03
CA ARG A 12 5.98 20.96 1.21
C ARG A 12 7.35 20.34 0.97
N ASN A 13 8.25 20.49 1.95
CA ASN A 13 9.57 19.86 1.86
C ASN A 13 9.40 18.33 1.97
N ILE A 14 9.99 17.56 1.05
CA ILE A 14 9.81 16.10 1.03
C ILE A 14 10.27 15.42 2.34
N ASN A 15 11.16 16.05 3.10
CA ASN A 15 11.62 15.52 4.40
C ASN A 15 10.54 15.55 5.50
N GLU A 16 9.42 16.23 5.30
CA GLU A 16 8.26 16.19 6.19
C GLU A 16 7.46 14.87 6.05
N PHE A 17 7.83 14.03 5.07
CA PHE A 17 7.07 12.84 4.67
C PHE A 17 7.86 11.55 4.88
N VAL A 18 7.13 10.48 5.19
CA VAL A 18 7.65 9.12 5.32
C VAL A 18 7.19 8.30 4.13
N TYR A 19 8.13 7.57 3.51
CA TYR A 19 7.85 6.63 2.44
C TYR A 19 7.17 5.38 2.98
N GLY A 20 6.04 4.98 2.38
CA GLY A 20 5.21 3.86 2.79
C GLY A 20 5.29 2.62 1.89
N GLY A 21 6.12 2.64 0.85
CA GLY A 21 6.23 1.54 -0.11
C GLY A 21 5.38 1.73 -1.38
N GLU A 22 5.57 0.80 -2.32
CA GLU A 22 4.76 0.71 -3.54
C GLU A 22 3.30 0.36 -3.21
N VAL A 23 2.37 0.96 -3.93
CA VAL A 23 0.95 0.59 -3.90
C VAL A 23 0.80 -0.75 -4.59
N LYS A 24 0.48 -1.80 -3.82
CA LYS A 24 0.26 -3.15 -4.33
C LYS A 24 -1.17 -3.60 -4.08
N ALA A 25 -1.73 -4.30 -5.06
CA ALA A 25 -2.99 -5.01 -4.85
C ALA A 25 -2.73 -6.20 -3.93
N MET A 26 -3.41 -6.22 -2.78
CA MET A 26 -3.37 -7.35 -1.88
C MET A 26 -4.12 -8.53 -2.54
N PRO A 27 -3.52 -9.73 -2.60
CA PRO A 27 -4.25 -10.92 -3.04
C PRO A 27 -5.37 -11.25 -2.05
N ASP A 28 -6.32 -12.09 -2.46
CA ASP A 28 -7.34 -12.59 -1.53
C ASP A 28 -6.66 -13.45 -0.46
N HIS A 29 -6.52 -12.88 0.74
CA HIS A 29 -5.89 -13.50 1.91
C HIS A 29 -6.48 -14.87 2.28
N ARG A 30 -7.71 -15.20 1.84
CA ARG A 30 -8.35 -16.49 2.11
C ARG A 30 -8.14 -17.52 1.01
N ASN A 31 -7.75 -17.08 -0.18
CA ASN A 31 -7.73 -17.91 -1.39
C ASN A 31 -6.44 -17.75 -2.21
N CYS A 32 -5.37 -17.26 -1.61
CA CYS A 32 -4.05 -17.22 -2.22
C CYS A 32 -3.16 -18.35 -1.68
N SER A 33 -2.25 -18.82 -2.52
CA SER A 33 -1.16 -19.70 -2.10
C SER A 33 -0.14 -18.98 -1.21
N ASP A 34 0.60 -19.73 -0.40
CA ASP A 34 1.73 -19.19 0.39
C ASP A 34 2.75 -18.44 -0.50
N LYS A 35 2.93 -18.91 -1.74
CA LYS A 35 3.82 -18.27 -2.70
C LYS A 35 3.30 -16.89 -3.11
N GLU A 36 2.03 -16.79 -3.51
CA GLU A 36 1.42 -15.50 -3.88
C GLU A 36 1.41 -14.53 -2.69
N TRP A 37 1.17 -15.04 -1.48
CA TRP A 37 1.25 -14.24 -0.27
C TRP A 37 2.68 -13.74 0.00
N ALA A 38 3.69 -14.60 -0.12
CA ALA A 38 5.09 -14.23 0.04
C ALA A 38 5.54 -13.21 -1.01
N GLU A 39 5.11 -13.36 -2.26
CA GLU A 39 5.36 -12.38 -3.33
C GLU A 39 4.77 -11.01 -2.97
N TYR A 40 3.53 -10.96 -2.49
CA TYR A 40 2.91 -9.71 -2.05
C TYR A 40 3.65 -9.04 -0.88
N VAL A 41 4.01 -9.80 0.16
CA VAL A 41 4.60 -9.27 1.40
C VAL A 41 6.07 -8.87 1.22
N PHE A 42 6.87 -9.68 0.50
CA PHE A 42 8.33 -9.54 0.51
C PHE A 42 8.93 -9.08 -0.80
N TYR A 43 8.26 -9.27 -1.94
CA TYR A 43 8.83 -8.94 -3.25
C TYR A 43 8.34 -7.59 -3.75
N SER A 44 9.23 -6.80 -4.34
CA SER A 44 8.91 -5.52 -4.98
C SER A 44 9.48 -5.50 -6.40
N ASP A 45 8.82 -4.81 -7.31
CA ASP A 45 9.35 -4.60 -8.66
C ASP A 45 10.45 -3.53 -8.61
N ASN A 46 11.64 -3.87 -9.11
CA ASN A 46 12.81 -2.97 -9.14
C ASN A 46 13.11 -2.43 -10.55
N THR A 47 12.14 -2.50 -11.46
CA THR A 47 12.26 -1.96 -12.81
C THR A 47 12.18 -0.44 -12.79
N ILE A 48 12.95 0.24 -13.66
CA ILE A 48 12.81 1.68 -13.87
C ILE A 48 11.47 1.94 -14.56
N LYS A 49 10.54 2.50 -13.78
CA LYS A 49 9.20 2.89 -14.23
C LYS A 49 8.65 4.03 -13.37
N VAL A 50 7.49 4.54 -13.75
CA VAL A 50 6.63 5.32 -12.85
C VAL A 50 5.96 4.34 -11.88
N VAL A 51 6.13 4.61 -10.58
CA VAL A 51 5.61 3.78 -9.49
C VAL A 51 4.58 4.58 -8.71
N GLN A 52 3.46 3.95 -8.36
CA GLN A 52 2.51 4.47 -7.38
C GLN A 52 3.02 4.13 -5.98
N GLU A 53 3.12 5.11 -5.11
CA GLU A 53 3.75 4.99 -3.81
C GLU A 53 2.89 5.58 -2.71
N TRP A 54 2.85 4.92 -1.56
CA TRP A 54 2.28 5.47 -0.34
C TRP A 54 3.23 6.49 0.28
N TRP A 55 2.69 7.65 0.64
CA TRP A 55 3.41 8.69 1.37
C TRP A 55 2.59 9.16 2.56
N TYR A 56 3.27 9.33 3.70
CA TYR A 56 2.67 9.76 4.96
C TYR A 56 3.23 11.12 5.37
N HIS A 57 2.37 12.12 5.52
CA HIS A 57 2.76 13.41 6.07
C HIS A 57 2.78 13.34 7.60
N ALA A 58 3.97 13.32 8.20
CA ALA A 58 4.14 13.10 9.62
C ALA A 58 3.46 14.16 10.49
N ALA A 59 3.44 15.42 10.03
CA ALA A 59 2.88 16.53 10.80
C ALA A 59 1.34 16.54 10.82
N SER A 60 0.67 16.10 9.75
CA SER A 60 -0.81 16.10 9.69
C SER A 60 -1.45 14.72 9.83
N GLY A 61 -0.66 13.65 9.87
CA GLY A 61 -1.18 12.28 9.93
C GLY A 61 -1.88 11.81 8.65
N TYR A 62 -1.64 12.47 7.52
CA TYR A 62 -2.38 12.20 6.27
C TYR A 62 -1.60 11.26 5.35
N TRP A 63 -2.27 10.22 4.87
CA TRP A 63 -1.76 9.29 3.87
C TRP A 63 -2.30 9.65 2.48
N PHE A 64 -1.44 9.60 1.49
CA PHE A 64 -1.79 9.84 0.09
C PHE A 64 -0.91 9.02 -0.86
N ILE A 65 -1.26 9.04 -2.14
CA ILE A 65 -0.51 8.37 -3.19
C ILE A 65 0.27 9.39 -4.01
N ALA A 66 1.52 9.05 -4.35
CA ALA A 66 2.32 9.77 -5.32
C ALA A 66 2.71 8.84 -6.49
N GLU A 67 2.68 9.36 -7.70
CA GLU A 67 3.31 8.76 -8.86
C GLU A 67 4.70 9.35 -9.04
N ARG A 68 5.72 8.50 -8.96
CA ARG A 68 7.13 8.91 -9.01
C ARG A 68 7.88 8.14 -10.08
N HIS A 69 8.64 8.84 -10.90
CA HIS A 69 9.56 8.18 -11.83
C HIS A 69 10.84 7.76 -11.08
N THR A 70 11.07 6.45 -10.96
CA THR A 70 12.09 5.87 -10.07
C THR A 70 13.54 6.26 -10.39
N ALA A 71 13.88 6.57 -11.65
CA ALA A 71 15.24 6.99 -12.02
C ALA A 71 15.52 8.49 -11.84
N SER A 72 14.57 9.37 -12.19
CA SER A 72 14.71 10.83 -12.06
C SER A 72 14.30 11.35 -10.69
N ASP A 73 13.55 10.53 -9.94
CA ASP A 73 12.91 10.88 -8.67
C ASP A 73 11.93 12.06 -8.80
N GLU A 74 11.36 12.23 -10.00
CA GLU A 74 10.34 13.23 -10.29
C GLU A 74 8.99 12.78 -9.74
N ILE A 75 8.36 13.63 -8.93
CA ILE A 75 6.95 13.47 -8.52
C ILE A 75 6.06 13.99 -9.63
N ILE A 76 5.36 13.10 -10.31
CA ILE A 76 4.53 13.39 -11.47
C ILE A 76 3.15 13.88 -11.03
N LYS A 77 2.52 13.16 -10.09
CA LYS A 77 1.18 13.45 -9.58
C LYS A 77 1.06 12.97 -8.13
N THR A 78 0.23 13.64 -7.35
CA THR A 78 -0.20 13.20 -6.02
C THR A 78 -1.71 13.27 -5.90
N TYR A 79 -2.32 12.35 -5.18
CA TYR A 79 -3.77 12.29 -5.05
C TYR A 79 -4.23 11.58 -3.78
N ASP A 80 -5.49 11.83 -3.41
CA ASP A 80 -6.14 11.15 -2.31
C ASP A 80 -6.28 9.65 -2.62
N PRO A 81 -6.10 8.74 -1.63
CA PRO A 81 -6.23 7.31 -1.87
C PRO A 81 -7.61 6.89 -2.39
N SER A 82 -8.66 7.66 -2.11
CA SER A 82 -10.00 7.41 -2.64
C SER A 82 -10.09 7.54 -4.16
N GLU A 83 -9.09 8.11 -4.85
CA GLU A 83 -9.02 8.05 -6.31
C GLU A 83 -8.81 6.61 -6.82
N LEU A 84 -8.04 5.78 -6.08
CA LEU A 84 -7.78 4.38 -6.42
C LEU A 84 -8.70 3.40 -5.69
N PHE A 85 -8.90 3.61 -4.38
CA PHE A 85 -9.64 2.69 -3.53
C PHE A 85 -11.05 3.22 -3.28
N LYS A 86 -12.00 2.76 -4.10
CA LYS A 86 -13.43 3.16 -3.98
C LYS A 86 -14.18 2.38 -2.91
N GLU A 87 -13.73 1.18 -2.62
CA GLU A 87 -14.36 0.26 -1.68
C GLU A 87 -13.42 -0.04 -0.53
N LYS A 88 -14.00 -0.13 0.67
CA LYS A 88 -13.27 -0.51 1.87
C LYS A 88 -13.17 -2.04 1.94
N VAL A 89 -11.96 -2.56 2.07
CA VAL A 89 -11.74 -3.98 2.41
C VAL A 89 -12.18 -4.22 3.86
N SER A 90 -13.04 -5.22 4.06
CA SER A 90 -13.51 -5.64 5.37
C SER A 90 -12.96 -7.02 5.69
N PHE A 91 -12.22 -7.13 6.79
CA PHE A 91 -11.67 -8.39 7.30
C PHE A 91 -12.63 -8.92 8.37
N ASN A 92 -13.64 -9.69 7.97
CA ASN A 92 -14.48 -10.38 8.94
C ASN A 92 -13.72 -11.59 9.49
N ALA A 93 -13.85 -11.85 10.79
CA ALA A 93 -13.43 -13.11 11.37
C ALA A 93 -14.47 -14.18 11.01
N ASP A 94 -14.05 -15.27 10.38
CA ASP A 94 -14.88 -16.48 10.33
C ASP A 94 -14.65 -17.26 11.64
N GLU A 95 -15.71 -17.84 12.20
CA GLU A 95 -15.61 -18.76 13.34
C GLU A 95 -14.70 -19.94 13.00
N PRO A 96 -13.91 -20.45 13.97
CA PRO A 96 -12.99 -21.54 13.72
C PRO A 96 -13.73 -22.75 13.14
N ALA A 97 -13.20 -23.26 12.03
CA ALA A 97 -13.69 -24.49 11.41
C ALA A 97 -13.70 -25.60 12.46
N ASP A 98 -14.89 -26.14 12.72
CA ASP A 98 -15.19 -27.21 13.66
C ASP A 98 -14.13 -28.31 13.58
N THR A 99 -13.25 -28.38 14.59
CA THR A 99 -12.31 -29.48 14.77
C THR A 99 -13.15 -30.74 14.93
N LYS A 100 -13.34 -31.50 13.85
CA LYS A 100 -13.91 -32.84 13.92
C LYS A 100 -13.06 -33.64 14.90
N GLN A 101 -13.62 -33.82 16.09
CA GLN A 101 -13.12 -34.64 17.16
C GLN A 101 -13.02 -36.05 16.58
N GLY A 102 -11.79 -36.51 16.33
CA GLY A 102 -11.54 -37.85 15.84
C GLY A 102 -12.16 -38.86 16.82
N ASP A 103 -13.02 -39.72 16.28
CA ASP A 103 -13.55 -40.89 16.97
C ASP A 103 -12.40 -41.67 17.62
N LYS A 104 -12.43 -41.74 18.95
CA LYS A 104 -11.67 -42.73 19.70
C LYS A 104 -12.43 -44.05 19.58
N GLN A 105 -11.80 -45.04 18.95
CA GLN A 105 -12.13 -46.44 19.11
C GLN A 105 -11.23 -47.07 20.16
#